data_AF-Q86YJ6-F1
#
_entry.id   AF-Q86YJ6-F1
#
_cell.length_a   1.000
_cell.length_b   1.000
_cell.length_c   1.000
_cell.angle_alpha   90.00
_cell.angle_beta   90.00
_cell.angle_gamma   90.00
#
_symmetry.space_group_name_H-M   'P 1'
#
loop_
_entity.id
_entity.type
_entity.pdbx_description
1 polymer ?
#
loop_
_entity_poly.entity_id
_entity_poly.type
_entity_poly.pdbx_seq_one_letter_code
_entity_poly.pdbx_strand_id
1 'polypeptide(L)'
;MWYVSTRGVAPRVNFEGALFSGYAPDGGLFMPEELPQLDRGTLCQWSTLSYPGLVKELCALFIGSELLPKDELNDLIDRAFSRFRHREVVHLSRLRNGLNVLELWHGVTYAFKDLSLSCTTQFLQYFLEKREKHVTVVVGTSGDTGSAAIESVQGAKNMDIIVLLPKGHCTKIQELQMTTVLKQNVHVFGVEGNSDELDEPIKTVFADVAFVKKHNLMSLNSINWSRVLVQMAHHFFAYFQCTPSLDTHPLPLVEVVVPTGAAGNLAAGYIAQKIGLPIRLVVAVNRNDIIHRTVQQGDFSLSEAVKSTLASAMDIQVPYNMERVFWLLSGSDSQVTRALMEQFERTQSVNLPKELHSKLSEAVTSVSVSDEAITQTMGRCWDENQYLLCPHSAVAVNYHYQQIDRQQPSTPRCCLAPASAAKFPEAVLAAGLTPETPAEIVALEHKETRCTLMRRGDNWMLMLRDTIEDLSRQWRSHALNTSQ
;
A
#
# COMPACT_ATOMS: atom_id res chain seq x y z
N MET A 1 3.13 23.20 0.00
CA MET A 1 2.30 22.31 0.85
C MET A 1 3.08 21.91 2.08
N TRP A 2 2.50 22.01 3.28
CA TRP A 2 3.09 21.52 4.53
C TRP A 2 2.41 20.22 4.98
N TYR A 3 3.14 19.43 5.76
CA TYR A 3 2.73 18.15 6.29
C TYR A 3 2.90 18.14 7.80
N VAL A 4 1.91 17.59 8.49
CA VAL A 4 1.87 17.47 9.95
C VAL A 4 1.75 16.00 10.35
N SER A 5 2.21 15.68 11.55
CA SER A 5 1.97 14.37 12.14
C SER A 5 0.51 14.27 12.59
N THR A 6 -0.11 13.12 12.35
CA THR A 6 -1.42 12.74 12.91
C THR A 6 -1.45 12.79 14.44
N ARG A 7 -0.29 12.82 15.13
CA ARG A 7 -0.18 12.95 16.60
C ARG A 7 0.21 14.36 17.07
N GLY A 8 0.54 15.26 16.14
CA GLY A 8 0.63 16.70 16.37
C GLY A 8 1.80 17.20 17.22
N VAL A 9 2.77 16.35 17.58
CA VAL A 9 3.94 16.75 18.39
C VAL A 9 5.16 17.00 17.51
N ALA A 10 5.29 16.25 16.42
CA ALA A 10 6.38 16.44 15.47
C ALA A 10 6.29 17.80 14.76
N PRO A 11 7.44 18.43 14.44
CA PRO A 11 7.45 19.65 13.64
C PRO A 11 6.86 19.39 12.25
N ARG A 12 6.18 20.40 11.70
CA ARG A 12 5.70 20.33 10.31
C ARG A 12 6.88 20.22 9.34
N VAL A 13 6.68 19.49 8.25
CA VAL A 13 7.67 19.25 7.20
C VAL A 13 7.11 19.55 5.82
N ASN A 14 7.97 19.78 4.85
CA ASN A 14 7.56 19.84 3.44
C ASN A 14 7.45 18.42 2.85
N PHE A 15 7.15 18.30 1.55
CA PHE A 15 7.04 16.99 0.90
C PHE A 15 8.32 16.15 1.01
N GLU A 16 9.50 16.76 0.81
CA GLU A 16 10.80 16.08 0.94
C GLU A 16 10.93 15.45 2.35
N GLY A 17 10.63 16.22 3.41
CA GLY A 17 10.66 15.70 4.77
C GLY A 17 9.66 14.56 5.02
N ALA A 18 8.43 14.66 4.51
CA ALA A 18 7.44 13.58 4.61
C ALA A 18 7.83 12.33 3.81
N LEU A 19 8.50 12.51 2.66
CA LEU A 19 8.97 11.44 1.77
C LEU A 19 10.13 10.65 2.39
N PHE A 20 11.10 11.32 3.02
CA PHE A 20 12.24 10.67 3.67
C PHE A 20 11.93 10.11 5.07
N SER A 21 10.67 10.24 5.52
CA SER A 21 10.24 9.73 6.81
C SER A 21 9.62 8.33 6.71
N GLY A 22 9.79 7.53 7.76
CA GLY A 22 8.94 6.38 8.03
C GLY A 22 7.73 6.84 8.85
N TYR A 23 7.86 6.73 10.17
CA TYR A 23 7.00 7.44 11.13
C TYR A 23 7.50 8.87 11.31
N ALA A 24 6.61 9.76 11.74
CA ALA A 24 7.01 11.03 12.33
C ALA A 24 7.76 10.78 13.65
N PRO A 25 8.60 11.73 14.11
CA PRO A 25 9.35 11.59 15.37
C PRO A 25 8.52 11.30 16.63
N ASP A 26 7.22 11.56 16.59
CA ASP A 26 6.26 11.28 17.66
C ASP A 26 5.51 9.95 17.48
N GLY A 27 5.94 9.12 16.52
CA GLY A 27 5.30 7.85 16.18
C GLY A 27 4.09 7.97 15.25
N GLY A 28 3.66 9.19 14.91
CA GLY A 28 2.52 9.40 14.03
C GLY A 28 2.85 9.22 12.55
N LEU A 29 1.85 9.46 11.69
CA LEU A 29 1.98 9.42 10.24
C LEU A 29 1.87 10.83 9.68
N PHE A 30 2.67 11.15 8.66
CA PHE A 30 2.53 12.44 7.98
C PHE A 30 1.29 12.47 7.09
N MET A 31 0.57 13.59 7.19
CA MET A 31 -0.60 13.99 6.40
C MET A 31 -0.45 15.45 5.96
N PRO A 32 -1.00 15.86 4.79
CA PRO A 32 -1.09 17.27 4.43
C PRO A 32 -1.81 18.05 5.53
N GLU A 33 -1.27 19.23 5.87
CA GLU A 33 -1.89 20.14 6.85
C GLU A 33 -3.29 20.56 6.41
N GLU A 34 -3.48 20.75 5.10
CA GLU A 34 -4.75 21.07 4.47
C GLU A 34 -5.00 20.15 3.26
N LEU A 35 -6.26 19.78 3.06
CA LEU A 35 -6.68 18.99 1.90
C LEU A 35 -7.28 19.91 0.82
N PRO A 36 -6.72 19.92 -0.42
CA PRO A 36 -7.30 20.71 -1.51
C PRO A 36 -8.73 20.24 -1.81
N GLN A 37 -9.57 21.15 -2.31
CA GLN A 37 -10.94 20.82 -2.72
C GLN A 37 -11.04 20.89 -4.24
N LEU A 38 -11.46 19.79 -4.86
CA LEU A 38 -11.65 19.69 -6.30
C LEU A 38 -13.09 20.00 -6.67
N ASP A 39 -13.27 20.83 -7.69
CA ASP A 39 -14.57 21.14 -8.22
C ASP A 39 -14.97 20.21 -9.38
N ARG A 40 -16.23 20.32 -9.82
CA ARG A 40 -16.73 19.53 -10.95
C ARG A 40 -15.92 19.77 -12.22
N GLY A 41 -15.51 21.01 -12.49
CA GLY A 41 -14.75 21.37 -13.69
C GLY A 41 -13.42 20.63 -13.76
N THR A 42 -12.71 20.54 -12.64
CA THR A 42 -11.46 19.79 -12.50
C THR A 42 -11.69 18.29 -12.70
N LEU A 43 -12.74 17.72 -12.09
CA LEU A 43 -13.09 16.31 -12.28
C LEU A 43 -13.43 15.98 -13.75
N CYS A 44 -14.17 16.84 -14.45
CA CYS A 44 -14.46 16.70 -15.88
C CYS A 44 -13.21 16.80 -16.75
N GLN A 45 -12.25 17.65 -16.39
CA GLN A 45 -10.97 17.73 -17.11
C GLN A 45 -10.16 16.44 -16.88
N TRP A 46 -10.03 16.03 -15.63
CA TRP A 46 -9.24 14.88 -15.22
C TRP A 46 -9.79 13.54 -15.73
N SER A 47 -11.11 13.43 -15.97
CA SER A 47 -11.70 12.21 -16.52
C SER A 47 -11.20 11.84 -17.91
N THR A 48 -10.55 12.77 -18.61
CA THR A 48 -9.95 12.53 -19.94
C THR A 48 -8.47 12.12 -19.87
N LEU A 49 -7.86 12.13 -18.69
CA LEU A 49 -6.45 11.82 -18.50
C LEU A 49 -6.22 10.30 -18.44
N SER A 50 -5.06 9.88 -18.94
CA SER A 50 -4.54 8.53 -18.67
C SER A 50 -4.21 8.36 -17.18
N TYR A 51 -4.03 7.13 -16.73
CA TYR A 51 -3.62 6.87 -15.34
C TYR A 51 -2.32 7.62 -14.95
N PRO A 52 -1.23 7.59 -15.75
CA PRO A 52 -0.06 8.44 -15.49
C PRO A 52 -0.38 9.94 -15.43
N GLY A 53 -1.26 10.42 -16.32
CA GLY A 53 -1.72 11.82 -16.31
C GLY A 53 -2.41 12.21 -15.01
N LEU A 54 -3.27 11.33 -14.48
CA LEU A 54 -3.91 11.53 -13.18
C LEU A 54 -2.90 11.57 -12.03
N VAL A 55 -1.91 10.68 -12.04
CA VAL A 55 -0.85 10.68 -11.01
C VAL A 55 -0.07 11.99 -11.04
N LYS A 56 0.23 12.54 -12.22
CA LYS A 56 0.91 13.84 -12.38
C LYS A 56 0.11 14.97 -11.75
N GLU A 57 -1.16 15.09 -12.11
CA GLU A 57 -2.02 16.18 -11.61
C GLU A 57 -2.30 16.04 -10.11
N LEU A 58 -2.52 14.82 -9.61
CA LEU A 58 -2.67 14.56 -8.17
C LEU A 58 -1.38 14.89 -7.40
N CYS A 59 -0.22 14.41 -7.84
CA CYS A 59 1.04 14.71 -7.18
C CYS A 59 1.32 16.23 -7.15
N ALA A 60 1.00 16.97 -8.22
CA ALA A 60 1.19 18.41 -8.29
C ALA A 60 0.35 19.20 -7.26
N LEU A 61 -0.76 18.65 -6.76
CA LEU A 61 -1.52 19.30 -5.67
C LEU A 61 -0.81 19.24 -4.33
N PHE A 62 0.00 18.21 -4.11
CA PHE A 62 0.60 17.90 -2.81
C PHE A 62 2.12 18.16 -2.77
N ILE A 63 2.76 18.29 -3.92
CA ILE A 63 4.19 18.57 -4.06
C ILE A 63 4.34 19.99 -4.59
N GLY A 64 4.94 20.88 -3.78
CA GLY A 64 5.20 22.25 -4.19
C GLY A 64 6.20 22.31 -5.36
N SER A 65 5.88 23.12 -6.38
CA SER A 65 6.72 23.30 -7.57
C SER A 65 8.10 23.88 -7.27
N GLU A 66 8.26 24.53 -6.12
CA GLU A 66 9.53 25.01 -5.58
C GLU A 66 10.46 23.88 -5.13
N LEU A 67 9.91 22.73 -4.74
CA LEU A 67 10.68 21.54 -4.36
C LEU A 67 10.94 20.64 -5.56
N LEU A 68 9.92 20.46 -6.39
CA LEU A 68 9.96 19.62 -7.57
C LEU A 68 9.18 20.30 -8.71
N PRO A 69 9.87 20.99 -9.64
CA PRO A 69 9.25 21.64 -10.80
C PRO A 69 8.37 20.67 -11.60
N LYS A 70 7.30 21.20 -12.22
CA LYS A 70 6.28 20.39 -12.91
C LYS A 70 6.86 19.46 -13.98
N ASP A 71 7.82 19.95 -14.77
CA ASP A 71 8.45 19.14 -15.83
C ASP A 71 9.27 17.98 -15.25
N GLU A 72 10.03 18.22 -14.18
CA GLU A 72 10.79 17.17 -13.50
C GLU A 72 9.86 16.15 -12.81
N LEU A 73 8.77 16.60 -12.18
CA LEU A 73 7.73 15.73 -11.63
C LEU A 73 7.13 14.82 -12.71
N ASN A 74 6.80 15.38 -13.87
CA ASN A 74 6.24 14.64 -14.98
C ASN A 74 7.21 13.57 -15.50
N ASP A 75 8.48 13.94 -15.70
CA ASP A 75 9.52 13.02 -16.17
C ASP A 75 9.76 11.86 -15.18
N LEU A 76 9.75 12.15 -13.88
CA LEU A 76 9.89 11.14 -12.83
C LEU A 76 8.72 10.14 -12.86
N ILE A 77 7.50 10.61 -13.05
CA ILE A 77 6.31 9.76 -13.15
C ILE A 77 6.32 8.92 -14.44
N ASP A 78 6.74 9.50 -15.57
CA ASP A 78 6.87 8.75 -16.83
C ASP A 78 7.92 7.65 -16.71
N ARG A 79 9.06 7.94 -16.07
CA ARG A 79 10.07 6.91 -15.75
C ARG A 79 9.51 5.83 -14.84
N ALA A 80 8.75 6.20 -13.80
CA ALA A 80 8.13 5.25 -12.87
C ALA A 80 7.23 4.22 -13.57
N PHE A 81 6.51 4.63 -14.62
CA PHE A 81 5.58 3.77 -15.34
C PHE A 81 6.13 3.13 -16.62
N SER A 82 7.37 3.46 -17.02
CA SER A 82 8.00 2.98 -18.26
C SER A 82 8.16 1.45 -18.38
N ARG A 83 8.18 0.72 -17.26
CA ARG A 83 8.38 -0.75 -17.20
C ARG A 83 7.10 -1.55 -16.93
N PHE A 84 5.92 -0.93 -17.08
CA PHE A 84 4.65 -1.63 -16.93
C PHE A 84 4.33 -2.42 -18.21
N ARG A 85 3.82 -3.65 -18.05
CA ARG A 85 3.53 -4.55 -19.17
C ARG A 85 2.31 -4.13 -19.98
N HIS A 86 1.38 -3.43 -19.35
CA HIS A 86 0.18 -2.91 -20.00
C HIS A 86 0.40 -1.46 -20.41
N ARG A 87 0.11 -1.11 -21.67
CA ARG A 87 0.33 0.23 -22.24
C ARG A 87 -0.33 1.35 -21.42
N GLU A 88 -1.56 1.09 -20.96
CA GLU A 88 -2.32 2.06 -20.14
C GLU A 88 -1.95 2.05 -18.65
N VAL A 89 -0.97 1.24 -18.24
CA VAL A 89 -0.49 1.03 -16.85
C VAL A 89 -1.53 0.34 -15.94
N VAL A 90 -2.78 0.79 -15.99
CA VAL A 90 -3.96 0.26 -15.30
C VAL A 90 -5.02 -0.07 -16.33
N HIS A 91 -5.71 -1.20 -16.16
CA HIS A 91 -6.77 -1.67 -17.07
C HIS A 91 -8.08 -1.90 -16.33
N LEU A 92 -9.23 -1.63 -16.97
CA LEU A 92 -10.56 -1.96 -16.41
C LEU A 92 -11.19 -3.09 -17.22
N SER A 93 -11.27 -4.26 -16.60
CA SER A 93 -12.00 -5.41 -17.14
C SER A 93 -13.48 -5.29 -16.80
N ARG A 94 -14.34 -5.23 -17.83
CA ARG A 94 -15.80 -5.19 -17.71
C ARG A 94 -16.37 -6.58 -17.92
N LEU A 95 -16.94 -7.15 -16.87
CA LEU A 95 -17.45 -8.51 -16.80
C LEU A 95 -18.99 -8.52 -16.70
N ARG A 96 -19.60 -9.71 -16.66
CA ARG A 96 -21.07 -9.87 -16.60
C ARG A 96 -21.65 -9.23 -15.33
N ASN A 97 -22.95 -8.92 -15.38
CA ASN A 97 -23.73 -8.41 -14.25
C ASN A 97 -23.13 -7.13 -13.62
N GLY A 98 -22.53 -6.27 -14.45
CA GLY A 98 -21.97 -4.99 -14.01
C GLY A 98 -20.71 -5.12 -13.13
N LEU A 99 -20.04 -6.28 -13.14
CA LEU A 99 -18.78 -6.47 -12.42
C LEU A 99 -17.65 -5.75 -13.17
N ASN A 100 -17.16 -4.65 -12.60
CA ASN A 100 -15.97 -3.96 -13.12
C ASN A 100 -14.77 -4.26 -12.22
N VAL A 101 -13.70 -4.80 -12.80
CA VAL A 101 -12.46 -5.18 -12.10
C VAL A 101 -11.33 -4.27 -12.58
N LEU A 102 -10.82 -3.41 -11.70
CA LEU A 102 -9.71 -2.52 -12.03
C LEU A 102 -8.38 -3.19 -11.74
N GLU A 103 -7.69 -3.62 -12.78
CA GLU A 103 -6.40 -4.30 -12.74
C GLU A 103 -5.28 -3.30 -12.50
N LEU A 104 -4.74 -3.34 -11.28
CA LEU A 104 -3.67 -2.45 -10.85
C LEU A 104 -2.29 -3.12 -10.91
N TRP A 105 -2.20 -4.36 -11.38
CA TRP A 105 -1.07 -5.26 -11.17
C TRP A 105 -0.18 -5.48 -12.41
N HIS A 106 -0.24 -4.61 -13.41
CA HIS A 106 0.57 -4.76 -14.63
C HIS A 106 2.05 -4.36 -14.48
N GLY A 107 2.47 -3.93 -13.29
CA GLY A 107 3.87 -3.66 -12.97
C GLY A 107 4.69 -4.94 -12.83
N VAL A 108 6.02 -4.82 -12.83
CA VAL A 108 6.96 -5.95 -12.90
C VAL A 108 6.67 -7.06 -11.89
N THR A 109 6.26 -6.74 -10.66
CA THR A 109 6.03 -7.72 -9.58
C THR A 109 4.64 -8.32 -9.53
N TYR A 110 3.77 -7.98 -10.49
CA TYR A 110 2.38 -8.46 -10.58
C TYR A 110 1.51 -8.03 -9.40
N ALA A 111 1.81 -6.87 -8.81
CA ALA A 111 1.05 -6.30 -7.71
C ALA A 111 0.95 -4.77 -7.84
N PHE A 112 -0.15 -4.20 -7.35
CA PHE A 112 -0.43 -2.76 -7.40
C PHE A 112 0.57 -1.90 -6.65
N LYS A 113 1.35 -2.51 -5.75
CA LYS A 113 2.35 -1.81 -4.96
C LYS A 113 3.43 -1.21 -5.87
N ASP A 114 3.68 -1.80 -7.04
CA ASP A 114 4.56 -1.28 -8.09
C ASP A 114 4.16 0.15 -8.49
N LEU A 115 2.87 0.47 -8.59
CA LEU A 115 2.40 1.80 -9.01
C LEU A 115 2.95 2.89 -8.08
N SER A 116 2.69 2.72 -6.78
CA SER A 116 3.12 3.68 -5.76
C SER A 116 4.63 3.66 -5.50
N LEU A 117 5.27 2.48 -5.50
CA LEU A 117 6.68 2.34 -5.15
C LEU A 117 7.59 2.84 -6.26
N SER A 118 7.26 2.59 -7.53
CA SER A 118 8.03 3.14 -8.64
C SER A 118 8.07 4.66 -8.60
N CYS A 119 6.93 5.33 -8.35
CA CYS A 119 6.90 6.79 -8.18
C CYS A 119 7.68 7.25 -6.95
N THR A 120 7.44 6.62 -5.79
CA THR A 120 8.12 6.98 -4.53
C THR A 120 9.64 6.91 -4.69
N THR A 121 10.16 5.85 -5.32
CA THR A 121 11.60 5.64 -5.52
C THR A 121 12.18 6.59 -6.58
N GLN A 122 11.42 7.03 -7.57
CA GLN A 122 11.86 8.11 -8.48
C GLN A 122 12.00 9.43 -7.71
N PHE A 123 11.03 9.79 -6.86
CA PHE A 123 11.11 11.00 -6.03
C PHE A 123 12.28 10.95 -5.06
N LEU A 124 12.54 9.80 -4.42
CA LEU A 124 13.69 9.62 -3.54
C LEU A 124 15.00 9.83 -4.27
N GLN A 125 15.18 9.16 -5.42
CA GLN A 125 16.40 9.30 -6.22
C GLN A 125 16.67 10.74 -6.62
N TYR A 126 15.63 11.47 -7.07
CA TYR A 126 15.74 12.88 -7.41
C TYR A 126 16.34 13.72 -6.27
N PHE A 127 15.78 13.60 -5.06
CA PHE A 127 16.29 14.36 -3.92
C PHE A 127 17.63 13.85 -3.40
N LEU A 128 17.87 12.53 -3.41
CA LEU A 128 19.13 11.94 -2.97
C LEU A 128 20.30 12.35 -3.85
N GLU A 129 20.11 12.36 -5.17
CA GLU A 129 21.12 12.83 -6.13
C GLU A 129 21.43 14.31 -5.92
N LYS A 130 20.39 15.16 -5.83
CA LYS A 130 20.54 16.60 -5.61
C LYS A 130 21.23 16.96 -4.30
N ARG A 131 21.09 16.11 -3.27
CA ARG A 131 21.65 16.30 -1.93
C ARG A 131 22.96 15.55 -1.71
N GLU A 132 23.40 14.72 -2.67
CA GLU A 132 24.52 13.79 -2.55
C GLU A 132 24.43 12.94 -1.27
N LYS A 133 23.23 12.41 -1.00
CA LYS A 133 22.92 11.62 0.20
C LYS A 133 22.60 10.18 -0.14
N HIS A 134 22.70 9.33 0.89
CA HIS A 134 22.28 7.95 0.86
C HIS A 134 21.27 7.66 1.97
N VAL A 135 20.35 6.74 1.70
CA VAL A 135 19.38 6.22 2.68
C VAL A 135 19.43 4.71 2.73
N THR A 136 19.20 4.16 3.93
CA THR A 136 18.93 2.73 4.09
C THR A 136 17.45 2.55 4.34
N VAL A 137 16.79 1.86 3.41
CA VAL A 137 15.38 1.55 3.45
C VAL A 137 15.17 0.26 4.24
N VAL A 138 14.25 0.26 5.20
CA VAL A 138 13.82 -0.94 5.92
C VAL A 138 12.35 -1.22 5.62
N VAL A 139 12.05 -2.45 5.20
CA VAL A 139 10.69 -2.89 4.83
C VAL A 139 10.33 -4.19 5.53
N GLY A 140 9.26 -4.17 6.31
CA GLY A 140 8.54 -5.37 6.74
C GLY A 140 7.47 -5.75 5.72
N THR A 141 7.29 -7.03 5.39
CA THR A 141 6.34 -7.41 4.33
C THR A 141 5.54 -8.67 4.65
N SER A 142 4.33 -8.76 4.11
CA SER A 142 3.53 -10.00 3.99
C SER A 142 3.60 -10.60 2.56
N GLY A 143 4.56 -10.15 1.76
CA GLY A 143 4.78 -10.57 0.38
C GLY A 143 4.99 -9.39 -0.54
N ASP A 144 3.93 -8.91 -1.20
CA ASP A 144 3.99 -7.95 -2.30
C ASP A 144 4.72 -6.63 -2.00
N THR A 145 4.73 -6.14 -0.75
CA THR A 145 5.40 -4.86 -0.44
C THR A 145 6.91 -5.00 -0.60
N GLY A 146 7.48 -6.09 -0.10
CA GLY A 146 8.90 -6.39 -0.20
C GLY A 146 9.33 -6.60 -1.64
N SER A 147 8.59 -7.39 -2.43
CA SER A 147 8.91 -7.60 -3.85
C SER A 147 8.90 -6.30 -4.63
N ALA A 148 7.86 -5.49 -4.48
CA ALA A 148 7.74 -4.21 -5.19
C ALA A 148 8.79 -3.18 -4.71
N ALA A 149 9.14 -3.19 -3.42
CA ALA A 149 10.14 -2.27 -2.89
C ALA A 149 11.54 -2.61 -3.42
N ILE A 150 11.90 -3.90 -3.39
CA ILE A 150 13.15 -4.40 -4.00
C ILE A 150 13.18 -4.06 -5.48
N GLU A 151 12.11 -4.36 -6.23
CA GLU A 151 12.08 -4.06 -7.66
C GLU A 151 12.27 -2.56 -7.95
N SER A 152 11.71 -1.70 -7.11
CA SER A 152 11.84 -0.25 -7.29
C SER A 152 13.24 0.30 -6.94
N VAL A 153 13.95 -0.33 -6.00
CA VAL A 153 15.23 0.15 -5.43
C VAL A 153 16.45 -0.60 -6.00
N GLN A 154 16.28 -1.78 -6.59
CA GLN A 154 17.42 -2.60 -7.03
C GLN A 154 18.33 -1.84 -8.00
N GLY A 155 19.63 -1.82 -7.70
CA GLY A 155 20.62 -1.10 -8.50
C GLY A 155 20.61 0.43 -8.38
N ALA A 156 19.77 1.01 -7.51
CA ALA A 156 19.89 2.42 -7.15
C ALA A 156 21.23 2.68 -6.45
N LYS A 157 21.90 3.79 -6.80
CA LYS A 157 23.25 4.12 -6.30
C LYS A 157 23.25 4.65 -4.87
N ASN A 158 22.19 5.35 -4.49
CA ASN A 158 22.07 6.11 -3.26
C ASN A 158 21.10 5.46 -2.26
N MET A 159 20.78 4.18 -2.45
CA MET A 159 19.80 3.47 -1.63
C MET A 159 20.19 2.02 -1.43
N ASP A 160 20.31 1.61 -0.18
CA ASP A 160 20.26 0.20 0.23
C ASP A 160 18.85 -0.15 0.69
N ILE A 161 18.44 -1.40 0.49
CA ILE A 161 17.17 -1.92 0.99
C ILE A 161 17.36 -3.20 1.80
N ILE A 162 16.79 -3.20 3.00
CA ILE A 162 16.65 -4.35 3.88
C ILE A 162 15.18 -4.75 3.91
N VAL A 163 14.88 -5.98 3.49
CA VAL A 163 13.52 -6.54 3.53
C VAL A 163 13.46 -7.71 4.51
N LEU A 164 12.53 -7.62 5.47
CA LEU A 164 12.19 -8.70 6.39
C LEU A 164 10.88 -9.34 5.90
N LEU A 165 10.95 -10.63 5.56
CA LEU A 165 9.79 -11.43 5.20
C LEU A 165 9.55 -12.54 6.23
N PRO A 166 8.29 -12.85 6.57
CA PRO A 166 7.93 -13.95 7.45
C PRO A 166 8.10 -15.27 6.69
N LYS A 167 9.03 -16.10 7.15
CA LYS A 167 9.38 -17.36 6.49
C LYS A 167 8.17 -18.29 6.47
N GLY A 168 7.79 -18.75 5.28
CA GLY A 168 6.66 -19.67 5.08
C GLY A 168 5.28 -19.02 5.16
N HIS A 169 5.18 -17.69 5.28
CA HIS A 169 3.90 -16.97 5.29
C HIS A 169 3.65 -16.15 4.00
N CYS A 170 4.63 -16.10 3.10
CA CYS A 170 4.48 -15.58 1.74
C CYS A 170 4.27 -16.75 0.76
N THR A 171 3.65 -16.51 -0.39
CA THR A 171 3.67 -17.52 -1.47
C THR A 171 5.09 -17.72 -1.98
N LYS A 172 5.36 -18.89 -2.58
CA LYS A 172 6.69 -19.17 -3.13
C LYS A 172 7.13 -18.13 -4.17
N ILE A 173 6.21 -17.67 -5.01
CA ILE A 173 6.48 -16.63 -6.01
C ILE A 173 6.84 -15.30 -5.35
N GLN A 174 6.12 -14.90 -4.30
CA GLN A 174 6.44 -13.67 -3.56
C GLN A 174 7.83 -13.76 -2.91
N GLU A 175 8.16 -14.88 -2.29
CA GLU A 175 9.49 -15.15 -1.74
C GLU A 175 10.57 -15.04 -2.82
N LEU A 176 10.39 -15.74 -3.95
CA LEU A 176 11.37 -15.75 -5.04
C LEU A 176 11.54 -14.38 -5.69
N GLN A 177 10.48 -13.58 -5.82
CA GLN A 177 10.58 -12.19 -6.30
C GLN A 177 11.46 -11.30 -5.41
N MET A 178 11.68 -11.69 -4.15
CA MET A 178 12.59 -11.00 -3.24
C MET A 178 13.98 -11.65 -3.23
N THR A 179 14.06 -12.98 -3.05
CA THR A 179 15.33 -13.68 -2.80
C THR A 179 16.19 -13.90 -4.05
N THR A 180 15.60 -13.85 -5.25
CA THR A 180 16.35 -13.99 -6.52
C THR A 180 17.01 -12.70 -7.01
N VAL A 181 16.82 -11.58 -6.31
CA VAL A 181 17.45 -10.30 -6.62
C VAL A 181 18.80 -10.20 -5.91
N LEU A 182 19.88 -10.53 -6.63
CA LEU A 182 21.23 -10.63 -6.09
C LEU A 182 22.04 -9.32 -6.13
N LYS A 183 21.39 -8.17 -6.38
CA LYS A 183 22.06 -6.85 -6.41
C LYS A 183 22.71 -6.55 -5.05
N GLN A 184 23.84 -5.83 -5.07
CA GLN A 184 24.61 -5.58 -3.85
C GLN A 184 23.84 -4.76 -2.81
N ASN A 185 23.00 -3.82 -3.26
CA ASN A 185 22.20 -2.95 -2.41
C ASN A 185 20.90 -3.61 -1.88
N VAL A 186 20.72 -4.92 -2.09
CA VAL A 186 19.50 -5.67 -1.71
C VAL A 186 19.84 -6.74 -0.67
N HIS A 187 19.24 -6.60 0.51
CA HIS A 187 19.45 -7.45 1.67
C HIS A 187 18.11 -8.04 2.11
N VAL A 188 17.98 -9.36 2.06
CA VAL A 188 16.72 -10.06 2.34
C VAL A 188 16.89 -10.97 3.54
N PHE A 189 16.01 -10.83 4.52
CA PHE A 189 15.98 -11.61 5.75
C PHE A 189 14.67 -12.41 5.85
N GLY A 190 14.79 -13.73 5.95
CA GLY A 190 13.68 -14.61 6.27
C GLY A 190 13.57 -14.74 7.78
N VAL A 191 12.47 -14.30 8.36
CA VAL A 191 12.25 -14.28 9.81
C VAL A 191 11.36 -15.45 10.21
N GLU A 192 11.76 -16.23 11.21
CA GLU A 192 10.93 -17.31 11.79
C GLU A 192 9.84 -16.76 12.72
N GLY A 193 9.07 -15.80 12.21
CA GLY A 193 7.91 -15.18 12.84
C GLY A 193 6.89 -14.74 11.78
N ASN A 194 5.76 -14.20 12.24
CA ASN A 194 4.70 -13.66 11.39
C ASN A 194 4.92 -12.16 11.05
N SER A 195 3.98 -11.56 10.31
CA SER A 195 4.06 -10.16 9.89
C SER A 195 4.02 -9.13 11.03
N ASP A 196 3.43 -9.46 12.18
CA ASP A 196 3.43 -8.55 13.34
C ASP A 196 4.72 -8.70 14.16
N GLU A 197 5.24 -9.92 14.31
CA GLU A 197 6.51 -10.22 15.00
C GLU A 197 7.71 -9.55 14.29
N LEU A 198 7.72 -9.50 12.95
CA LEU A 198 8.79 -8.81 12.20
C LEU A 198 8.72 -7.29 12.27
N ASP A 199 7.54 -6.74 12.57
CA ASP A 199 7.33 -5.28 12.68
C ASP A 199 7.89 -4.73 13.99
N GLU A 200 8.00 -5.54 15.04
CA GLU A 200 8.54 -5.15 16.35
C GLU A 200 10.01 -4.65 16.29
N PRO A 201 10.98 -5.40 15.72
CA PRO A 201 12.35 -4.89 15.59
C PRO A 201 12.43 -3.67 14.68
N ILE A 202 11.59 -3.59 13.65
CA ILE A 202 11.52 -2.43 12.75
C ILE A 202 11.03 -1.20 13.52
N LYS A 203 9.89 -1.29 14.21
CA LYS A 203 9.34 -0.20 15.04
C LYS A 203 10.33 0.25 16.10
N THR A 204 11.00 -0.68 16.77
CA THR A 204 12.01 -0.38 17.80
C THR A 204 13.19 0.39 17.22
N VAL A 205 13.66 0.03 16.02
CA VAL A 205 14.72 0.76 15.33
C VAL A 205 14.25 2.16 14.91
N PHE A 206 13.02 2.30 14.41
CA PHE A 206 12.46 3.61 14.02
C PHE A 206 12.13 4.53 15.20
N ALA A 207 11.85 3.98 16.38
CA ALA A 207 11.63 4.76 17.61
C ALA A 207 12.92 5.42 18.14
N ASP A 208 14.09 4.88 17.78
CA ASP A 208 15.40 5.46 18.11
C ASP A 208 15.75 6.59 17.11
N VAL A 209 15.22 7.79 17.38
CA VAL A 209 15.38 8.97 16.51
C VAL A 209 16.86 9.30 16.24
N ALA A 210 17.74 9.09 17.22
CA ALA A 210 19.17 9.34 17.06
C ALA A 210 19.80 8.33 16.09
N PHE A 211 19.44 7.06 16.20
CA PHE A 211 19.87 6.00 15.28
C PHE A 211 19.34 6.23 13.86
N VAL A 212 18.05 6.52 13.72
CA VAL A 212 17.41 6.84 12.42
C VAL A 212 18.14 7.98 11.73
N LYS A 213 18.43 9.07 12.44
CA LYS A 213 19.13 10.24 11.89
C LYS A 213 20.59 9.93 11.54
N LYS A 214 21.30 9.17 12.38
CA LYS A 214 22.71 8.79 12.17
C LYS A 214 22.88 7.92 10.92
N HIS A 215 21.91 7.07 10.62
CA HIS A 215 21.97 6.07 9.56
C HIS A 215 21.06 6.39 8.34
N ASN A 216 20.45 7.59 8.31
CA ASN A 216 19.51 8.02 7.27
C ASN A 216 18.45 6.94 6.96
N LEU A 217 17.81 6.41 8.01
CA LEU A 217 16.83 5.36 7.86
C LEU A 217 15.49 5.89 7.37
N MET A 218 14.87 5.14 6.48
CA MET A 218 13.50 5.39 6.06
C MET A 218 12.76 4.08 5.79
N SER A 219 11.43 4.16 5.68
CA SER A 219 10.61 3.02 5.29
C SER A 219 9.89 3.29 3.98
N LEU A 220 9.80 2.25 3.14
CA LEU A 220 8.95 2.21 1.96
C LEU A 220 7.63 1.47 2.22
N ASN A 221 7.31 1.09 3.47
CA ASN A 221 5.98 0.60 3.83
C ASN A 221 4.90 1.67 3.58
N SER A 222 3.61 1.28 3.66
CA SER A 222 2.51 2.21 3.38
C SER A 222 2.33 3.31 4.45
N ILE A 223 3.20 3.38 5.46
CA ILE A 223 3.34 4.54 6.35
C ILE A 223 3.90 5.77 5.61
N ASN A 224 4.71 5.56 4.56
CA ASN A 224 5.26 6.65 3.78
C ASN A 224 4.16 7.41 3.02
N TRP A 225 4.10 8.73 3.15
CA TRP A 225 3.04 9.56 2.56
C TRP A 225 2.95 9.41 1.04
N SER A 226 4.09 9.34 0.34
CA SER A 226 4.12 9.24 -1.13
C SER A 226 3.38 7.99 -1.63
N ARG A 227 3.38 6.91 -0.84
CA ARG A 227 2.64 5.69 -1.15
C ARG A 227 1.14 5.94 -1.21
N VAL A 228 0.60 6.66 -0.23
CA VAL A 228 -0.83 6.99 -0.12
C VAL A 228 -1.23 8.02 -1.18
N LEU A 229 -0.39 9.02 -1.42
CA LEU A 229 -0.60 10.03 -2.45
C LEU A 229 -0.82 9.41 -3.84
N VAL A 230 0.10 8.54 -4.28
CA VAL A 230 -0.03 7.89 -5.60
C VAL A 230 -1.23 6.94 -5.62
N GLN A 231 -1.55 6.30 -4.49
CA GLN A 231 -2.70 5.41 -4.38
C GLN A 231 -4.06 6.11 -4.57
N MET A 232 -4.14 7.44 -4.38
CA MET A 232 -5.38 8.17 -4.65
C MET A 232 -5.80 8.04 -6.11
N ALA A 233 -4.85 7.98 -7.04
CA ALA A 233 -5.12 7.86 -8.47
C ALA A 233 -5.94 6.61 -8.83
N HIS A 234 -5.81 5.51 -8.08
CA HIS A 234 -6.64 4.32 -8.25
C HIS A 234 -8.14 4.64 -8.16
N HIS A 235 -8.51 5.48 -7.19
CA HIS A 235 -9.90 5.82 -6.89
C HIS A 235 -10.47 6.80 -7.90
N PHE A 236 -9.68 7.81 -8.30
CA PHE A 236 -10.06 8.72 -9.37
C PHE A 236 -10.26 7.97 -10.69
N PHE A 237 -9.31 7.11 -11.06
CA PHE A 237 -9.42 6.33 -12.29
C PHE A 237 -10.58 5.33 -12.24
N ALA A 238 -10.79 4.64 -11.11
CA ALA A 238 -11.97 3.79 -10.90
C ALA A 238 -13.29 4.56 -11.10
N TYR A 239 -13.39 5.74 -10.49
CA TYR A 239 -14.55 6.61 -10.61
C TYR A 239 -14.79 7.04 -12.06
N PHE A 240 -13.77 7.58 -12.74
CA PHE A 240 -13.92 8.05 -14.12
C PHE A 240 -14.27 6.94 -15.11
N GLN A 241 -13.79 5.71 -14.87
CA GLN A 241 -14.09 4.59 -15.75
C GLN A 241 -15.46 3.94 -15.52
N CYS A 242 -16.08 4.17 -14.35
CA CYS A 242 -17.36 3.54 -13.95
C CYS A 242 -18.52 4.54 -13.80
N THR A 243 -18.24 5.84 -13.73
CA THR A 243 -19.28 6.86 -13.61
C THR A 243 -20.11 6.93 -14.91
N PRO A 244 -21.46 6.97 -14.82
CA PRO A 244 -22.31 6.98 -16.01
C PRO A 244 -22.31 8.33 -16.74
N SER A 245 -22.08 9.43 -16.02
CA SER A 245 -22.02 10.78 -16.60
C SER A 245 -21.40 11.75 -15.61
N LEU A 246 -20.66 12.74 -16.12
CA LEU A 246 -20.14 13.88 -15.37
C LEU A 246 -20.97 15.17 -15.57
N ASP A 247 -22.04 15.10 -16.37
CA ASP A 247 -22.85 16.26 -16.73
C ASP A 247 -23.97 16.55 -15.71
N THR A 248 -24.24 15.60 -14.82
CA THR A 248 -25.29 15.69 -13.80
C THR A 248 -24.84 16.49 -12.56
N HIS A 249 -25.83 16.95 -11.78
CA HIS A 249 -25.59 17.58 -10.48
C HIS A 249 -26.66 17.12 -9.46
N PRO A 250 -26.27 16.54 -8.31
CA PRO A 250 -24.90 16.18 -7.93
C PRO A 250 -24.31 15.12 -8.87
N LEU A 251 -22.98 15.00 -8.88
CA LEU A 251 -22.30 13.92 -9.60
C LEU A 251 -22.75 12.55 -9.04
N PRO A 252 -22.89 11.52 -9.88
CA PRO A 252 -23.36 10.22 -9.45
C PRO A 252 -22.30 9.53 -8.58
N LEU A 253 -22.73 8.81 -7.56
CA LEU A 253 -21.83 8.03 -6.72
C LEU A 253 -21.36 6.77 -7.46
N VAL A 254 -20.07 6.46 -7.32
CA VAL A 254 -19.49 5.15 -7.68
C VAL A 254 -19.06 4.45 -6.41
N GLU A 255 -19.40 3.18 -6.27
CA GLU A 255 -18.91 2.35 -5.18
C GLU A 255 -17.53 1.79 -5.54
N VAL A 256 -16.52 2.03 -4.70
CA VAL A 256 -15.16 1.50 -4.89
C VAL A 256 -14.89 0.47 -3.80
N VAL A 257 -14.73 -0.79 -4.19
CA VAL A 257 -14.44 -1.91 -3.28
C VAL A 257 -12.93 -2.11 -3.18
N VAL A 258 -12.39 -1.97 -1.99
CA VAL A 258 -10.97 -1.88 -1.70
C VAL A 258 -10.53 -3.08 -0.86
N PRO A 259 -9.90 -4.10 -1.47
CA PRO A 259 -9.17 -5.12 -0.71
C PRO A 259 -8.06 -4.46 0.11
N THR A 260 -7.98 -4.76 1.40
CA THR A 260 -6.95 -4.15 2.25
C THR A 260 -6.55 -4.99 3.46
N GLY A 261 -5.31 -4.80 3.90
CA GLY A 261 -4.81 -5.26 5.21
C GLY A 261 -4.34 -4.07 6.03
N ALA A 262 -3.26 -3.40 5.59
CA ALA A 262 -2.70 -2.23 6.28
C ALA A 262 -3.49 -0.91 6.13
N ALA A 263 -4.65 -0.92 5.46
CA ALA A 263 -5.51 0.23 5.17
C ALA A 263 -4.88 1.36 4.31
N GLY A 264 -3.71 1.18 3.68
CA GLY A 264 -3.07 2.25 2.88
C GLY A 264 -3.93 2.74 1.71
N ASN A 265 -4.43 1.81 0.90
CA ASN A 265 -5.29 2.13 -0.23
C ASN A 265 -6.69 2.61 0.22
N LEU A 266 -7.13 2.22 1.42
CA LEU A 266 -8.35 2.73 2.04
C LEU A 266 -8.17 4.19 2.46
N ALA A 267 -7.08 4.53 3.13
CA ALA A 267 -6.76 5.91 3.49
C ALA A 267 -6.65 6.80 2.24
N ALA A 268 -6.00 6.31 1.17
CA ALA A 268 -5.96 7.00 -0.12
C ALA A 268 -7.36 7.26 -0.70
N GLY A 269 -8.25 6.26 -0.66
CA GLY A 269 -9.64 6.42 -1.09
C GLY A 269 -10.41 7.40 -0.24
N TYR A 270 -10.19 7.39 1.07
CA TYR A 270 -10.85 8.32 1.98
C TYR A 270 -10.37 9.76 1.78
N ILE A 271 -9.08 9.97 1.52
CA ILE A 271 -8.55 11.27 1.12
C ILE A 271 -9.18 11.71 -0.21
N ALA A 272 -9.24 10.82 -1.22
CA ALA A 272 -9.89 11.11 -2.50
C ALA A 272 -11.35 11.56 -2.31
N GLN A 273 -12.11 10.86 -1.44
CA GLN A 273 -13.47 11.25 -1.07
C GLN A 273 -13.52 12.64 -0.41
N LYS A 274 -12.59 12.93 0.53
CA LYS A 274 -12.51 14.22 1.23
C LYS A 274 -12.10 15.40 0.36
N ILE A 275 -11.41 15.16 -0.75
CA ILE A 275 -11.04 16.22 -1.70
C ILE A 275 -12.07 16.44 -2.81
N GLY A 276 -13.24 15.77 -2.74
CA GLY A 276 -14.37 16.03 -3.63
C GLY A 276 -14.72 14.91 -4.61
N LEU A 277 -14.04 13.76 -4.56
CA LEU A 277 -14.39 12.61 -5.41
C LEU A 277 -15.67 11.92 -4.90
N PRO A 278 -16.75 11.82 -5.70
CA PRO A 278 -18.03 11.30 -5.24
C PRO A 278 -18.04 9.76 -5.29
N ILE A 279 -17.34 9.15 -4.32
CA ILE A 279 -17.26 7.70 -4.15
C ILE A 279 -17.85 7.25 -2.82
N ARG A 280 -18.45 6.06 -2.82
CA ARG A 280 -18.73 5.29 -1.61
C ARG A 280 -17.68 4.20 -1.46
N LEU A 281 -16.97 4.18 -0.34
CA LEU A 281 -15.92 3.19 -0.11
C LEU A 281 -16.50 1.94 0.53
N VAL A 282 -16.10 0.79 0.01
CA VAL A 282 -16.33 -0.51 0.64
C VAL A 282 -14.99 -1.13 0.93
N VAL A 283 -14.69 -1.41 2.20
CA VAL A 283 -13.48 -2.13 2.58
C VAL A 283 -13.74 -3.64 2.60
N ALA A 284 -12.92 -4.40 1.88
CA ALA A 284 -12.96 -5.86 1.89
C ALA A 284 -11.70 -6.39 2.57
N VAL A 285 -11.88 -7.13 3.66
CA VAL A 285 -10.81 -7.80 4.40
C VAL A 285 -10.98 -9.32 4.32
N ASN A 286 -9.90 -10.05 4.58
CA ASN A 286 -9.97 -11.50 4.78
C ASN A 286 -10.30 -11.81 6.26
N ARG A 287 -10.00 -13.01 6.74
CA ARG A 287 -10.22 -13.42 8.14
C ARG A 287 -9.47 -12.58 9.20
N ASN A 288 -8.49 -11.76 8.81
CA ASN A 288 -7.85 -10.75 9.65
C ASN A 288 -8.69 -9.47 9.62
N ASP A 289 -9.73 -9.46 10.44
CA ASP A 289 -10.92 -8.62 10.23
C ASP A 289 -10.98 -7.36 11.09
N ILE A 290 -9.85 -6.92 11.67
CA ILE A 290 -9.82 -5.77 12.58
C ILE A 290 -10.51 -4.53 11.99
N ILE A 291 -10.24 -4.20 10.72
CA ILE A 291 -10.89 -3.05 10.07
C ILE A 291 -12.41 -3.26 9.95
N HIS A 292 -12.85 -4.48 9.65
CA HIS A 292 -14.27 -4.80 9.57
C HIS A 292 -14.95 -4.65 10.94
N ARG A 293 -14.36 -5.19 12.02
CA ARG A 293 -14.88 -5.01 13.39
C ARG A 293 -14.89 -3.55 13.81
N THR A 294 -13.89 -2.77 13.44
CA THR A 294 -13.84 -1.33 13.72
C THR A 294 -14.96 -0.58 13.01
N VAL A 295 -15.24 -0.89 11.74
CA VAL A 295 -16.34 -0.27 10.99
C VAL A 295 -17.70 -0.69 11.55
N GLN A 296 -17.90 -1.97 11.87
CA GLN A 296 -19.21 -2.49 12.31
C GLN A 296 -19.52 -2.17 13.78
N GLN A 297 -18.53 -2.21 14.65
CA GLN A 297 -18.72 -2.24 16.10
C GLN A 297 -17.90 -1.18 16.86
N GLY A 298 -17.01 -0.45 16.17
CA GLY A 298 -16.05 0.46 16.81
C GLY A 298 -14.91 -0.27 17.50
N ASP A 299 -14.81 -1.59 17.35
CA ASP A 299 -13.79 -2.43 17.99
C ASP A 299 -12.49 -2.42 17.17
N PHE A 300 -11.47 -1.71 17.66
CA PHE A 300 -10.11 -1.66 17.10
C PHE A 300 -9.15 -2.39 18.04
N SER A 301 -9.22 -3.72 18.04
CA SER A 301 -8.36 -4.59 18.85
C SER A 301 -7.61 -5.61 18.00
N LEU A 302 -6.42 -6.01 18.44
CA LEU A 302 -5.73 -7.16 17.87
C LEU A 302 -6.49 -8.46 18.18
N SER A 303 -6.37 -9.44 17.27
CA SER A 303 -6.74 -10.83 17.58
C SER A 303 -5.53 -11.55 18.19
N GLU A 304 -5.71 -12.72 18.79
CA GLU A 304 -4.62 -13.45 19.45
C GLU A 304 -3.42 -13.73 18.53
N ALA A 305 -3.66 -14.02 17.25
CA ALA A 305 -2.61 -14.27 16.25
C ALA A 305 -3.06 -13.91 14.83
N VAL A 306 -2.11 -13.54 13.99
CA VAL A 306 -2.32 -13.40 12.54
C VAL A 306 -2.81 -14.75 11.99
N LYS A 307 -3.94 -14.74 11.29
CA LYS A 307 -4.45 -15.94 10.62
C LYS A 307 -3.90 -15.96 9.20
N SER A 308 -3.14 -16.99 8.84
CA SER A 308 -2.75 -17.17 7.43
C SER A 308 -3.97 -17.50 6.57
N THR A 309 -4.08 -16.84 5.43
CA THR A 309 -5.19 -17.00 4.47
C THR A 309 -4.66 -17.16 3.04
N LEU A 310 -5.55 -17.51 2.10
CA LEU A 310 -5.21 -17.51 0.66
C LEU A 310 -4.85 -16.10 0.17
N ALA A 311 -5.43 -15.07 0.76
CA ALA A 311 -5.14 -13.67 0.47
C ALA A 311 -3.95 -13.15 1.31
N SER A 312 -2.81 -13.84 1.29
CA SER A 312 -1.66 -13.63 2.21
C SER A 312 -1.19 -12.18 2.37
N ALA A 313 -1.14 -11.39 1.29
CA ALA A 313 -0.72 -9.98 1.37
C ALA A 313 -1.65 -9.07 2.20
N MET A 314 -2.81 -9.58 2.66
CA MET A 314 -3.76 -8.92 3.57
C MET A 314 -3.71 -9.47 5.00
N ASP A 315 -2.87 -10.46 5.30
CA ASP A 315 -2.72 -11.05 6.64
C ASP A 315 -1.97 -10.10 7.57
N ILE A 316 -2.67 -9.07 8.04
CA ILE A 316 -2.13 -7.95 8.82
C ILE A 316 -3.10 -7.67 9.97
N GLN A 317 -2.62 -7.65 11.22
CA GLN A 317 -3.48 -7.25 12.34
C GLN A 317 -3.32 -5.79 12.75
N VAL A 318 -2.20 -5.13 12.43
CA VAL A 318 -2.00 -3.70 12.73
C VAL A 318 -2.23 -2.87 11.47
N PRO A 319 -3.45 -2.37 11.20
CA PRO A 319 -3.75 -1.56 10.03
C PRO A 319 -3.36 -0.10 10.27
N TYR A 320 -2.06 0.18 10.35
CA TYR A 320 -1.53 1.49 10.75
C TYR A 320 -2.09 2.69 9.98
N ASN A 321 -2.54 2.55 8.73
CA ASN A 321 -3.20 3.65 8.02
C ASN A 321 -4.61 4.00 8.52
N MET A 322 -5.22 3.19 9.38
CA MET A 322 -6.42 3.58 10.09
C MET A 322 -6.18 4.82 10.95
N GLU A 323 -4.95 5.06 11.41
CA GLU A 323 -4.57 6.32 12.07
C GLU A 323 -4.88 7.55 11.19
N ARG A 324 -4.59 7.48 9.87
CA ARG A 324 -4.93 8.56 8.93
C ARG A 324 -6.44 8.73 8.78
N VAL A 325 -7.18 7.62 8.75
CA VAL A 325 -8.64 7.62 8.63
C VAL A 325 -9.27 8.23 9.89
N PHE A 326 -8.81 7.85 11.08
CA PHE A 326 -9.26 8.42 12.36
C PHE A 326 -8.95 9.91 12.45
N TRP A 327 -7.74 10.32 12.05
CA TRP A 327 -7.36 11.73 12.01
C TRP A 327 -8.31 12.54 11.13
N LEU A 328 -8.58 12.09 9.90
CA LEU A 328 -9.52 12.76 9.00
C LEU A 328 -10.97 12.77 9.51
N LEU A 329 -11.44 11.68 10.12
CA LEU A 329 -12.79 11.57 10.68
C LEU A 329 -12.99 12.44 11.93
N SER A 330 -11.92 12.65 12.70
CA SER A 330 -11.91 13.54 13.87
C SER A 330 -11.86 15.03 13.50
N GLY A 331 -11.81 15.37 12.21
CA GLY A 331 -11.64 16.75 11.75
C GLY A 331 -10.20 17.24 11.88
N SER A 332 -9.23 16.34 11.64
CA SER A 332 -7.80 16.60 11.79
C SER A 332 -7.35 16.87 13.23
N ASP A 333 -8.08 16.31 14.22
CA ASP A 333 -7.73 16.43 15.64
C ASP A 333 -6.62 15.45 16.03
N SER A 334 -5.41 15.98 16.10
CA SER A 334 -4.23 15.21 16.49
C SER A 334 -4.22 14.78 17.96
N GLN A 335 -4.97 15.45 18.85
CA GLN A 335 -5.06 15.05 20.25
C GLN A 335 -5.92 13.79 20.40
N VAL A 336 -7.08 13.76 19.74
CA VAL A 336 -7.96 12.58 19.69
C VAL A 336 -7.22 11.40 19.06
N THR A 337 -6.57 11.64 17.92
CA THR A 337 -5.84 10.59 17.20
C THR A 337 -4.70 10.02 18.04
N ARG A 338 -3.87 10.87 18.64
CA ARG A 338 -2.79 10.43 19.53
C ARG A 338 -3.30 9.61 20.70
N ALA A 339 -4.35 10.07 21.39
CA ALA A 339 -4.90 9.36 22.55
C ALA A 339 -5.39 7.94 22.17
N LEU A 340 -6.06 7.80 21.02
CA LEU A 340 -6.52 6.50 20.52
C LEU A 340 -5.35 5.58 20.19
N MET A 341 -4.36 6.09 19.47
CA MET A 341 -3.24 5.28 19.00
C MET A 341 -2.28 4.90 20.13
N GLU A 342 -1.99 5.81 21.07
CA GLU A 342 -1.18 5.48 22.26
C GLU A 342 -1.90 4.48 23.18
N GLN A 343 -3.23 4.56 23.29
CA GLN A 343 -4.00 3.53 24.00
C GLN A 343 -3.88 2.18 23.29
N PHE A 344 -4.08 2.15 21.98
CA PHE A 344 -3.97 0.93 21.18
C PHE A 344 -2.56 0.32 21.26
N GLU A 345 -1.51 1.13 21.17
CA GLU A 345 -0.12 0.66 21.30
C GLU A 345 0.16 0.04 22.68
N ARG A 346 -0.40 0.63 23.75
CA ARG A 346 -0.20 0.14 25.12
C ARG A 346 -1.01 -1.11 25.47
N THR A 347 -2.21 -1.23 24.90
CA THR A 347 -3.21 -2.23 25.34
C THR A 347 -3.62 -3.21 24.26
N GLN A 348 -3.17 -3.00 23.02
CA GLN A 348 -3.57 -3.74 21.82
C GLN A 348 -5.08 -3.67 21.53
N SER A 349 -5.81 -2.77 22.18
CA SER A 349 -7.27 -2.66 22.10
C SER A 349 -7.77 -1.25 22.39
N VAL A 350 -8.61 -0.72 21.51
CA VAL A 350 -9.37 0.50 21.76
C VAL A 350 -10.75 0.38 21.14
N ASN A 351 -11.77 0.83 21.87
CA ASN A 351 -13.09 1.05 21.29
C ASN A 351 -13.17 2.50 20.83
N LEU A 352 -13.57 2.73 19.59
CA LEU A 352 -13.73 4.08 19.06
C LEU A 352 -14.80 4.85 19.85
N PRO A 353 -14.58 6.14 20.14
CA PRO A 353 -15.63 7.01 20.65
C PRO A 353 -16.85 6.97 19.74
N LYS A 354 -18.06 6.98 20.33
CA LYS A 354 -19.33 6.83 19.58
C LYS A 354 -19.45 7.76 18.37
N GLU A 355 -19.03 9.02 18.52
CA GLU A 355 -19.06 9.99 17.43
C GLU A 355 -18.11 9.59 16.28
N LEU A 356 -16.90 9.17 16.60
CA LEU A 356 -15.91 8.74 15.61
C LEU A 356 -16.35 7.46 14.90
N HIS A 357 -16.94 6.52 15.65
CA HIS A 357 -17.52 5.29 15.10
C HIS A 357 -18.69 5.59 14.15
N SER A 358 -19.62 6.47 14.54
CA SER A 358 -20.73 6.90 13.67
C SER A 358 -20.22 7.47 12.34
N LYS A 359 -19.27 8.40 12.41
CA LYS A 359 -18.66 8.99 11.20
C LYS A 359 -17.96 7.93 10.33
N LEU A 360 -17.30 6.95 10.94
CA LEU A 360 -16.67 5.85 10.21
C LEU A 360 -17.70 4.98 9.50
N SER A 361 -18.75 4.54 10.20
CA SER A 361 -19.80 3.69 9.63
C SER A 361 -20.64 4.39 8.57
N GLU A 362 -20.76 5.72 8.64
CA GLU A 362 -21.38 6.54 7.59
C GLU A 362 -20.47 6.66 6.35
N ALA A 363 -19.15 6.80 6.56
CA ALA A 363 -18.19 7.01 5.49
C ALA A 363 -17.87 5.74 4.68
N VAL A 364 -17.86 4.57 5.33
CA VAL A 364 -17.41 3.32 4.71
C VAL A 364 -18.32 2.14 5.08
N THR A 365 -18.57 1.26 4.12
CA THR A 365 -19.13 -0.08 4.37
C THR A 365 -18.00 -1.10 4.41
N SER A 366 -18.19 -2.26 5.04
CA SER A 366 -17.14 -3.27 5.17
C SER A 366 -17.67 -4.70 5.02
N VAL A 367 -16.82 -5.61 4.52
CA VAL A 367 -17.05 -7.06 4.54
C VAL A 367 -15.78 -7.80 4.97
N SER A 368 -15.95 -8.93 5.66
CA SER A 368 -14.90 -9.93 5.94
C SER A 368 -15.21 -11.20 5.14
N VAL A 369 -14.20 -11.76 4.48
CA VAL A 369 -14.35 -12.89 3.56
C VAL A 369 -13.45 -14.05 4.00
N SER A 370 -14.02 -15.26 4.06
CA SER A 370 -13.28 -16.48 4.40
C SER A 370 -12.57 -17.09 3.20
N ASP A 371 -11.61 -17.99 3.42
CA ASP A 371 -10.95 -18.71 2.32
C ASP A 371 -11.92 -19.54 1.47
N GLU A 372 -12.94 -20.13 2.09
CA GLU A 372 -13.99 -20.87 1.37
C GLU A 372 -14.80 -19.93 0.47
N ALA A 373 -15.13 -18.73 0.95
CA ALA A 373 -15.82 -17.72 0.15
C ALA A 373 -14.91 -17.14 -0.95
N ILE A 374 -13.60 -17.02 -0.70
CA ILE A 374 -12.59 -16.64 -1.70
C ILE A 374 -12.58 -17.65 -2.84
N THR A 375 -12.41 -18.94 -2.55
CA THR A 375 -12.32 -19.99 -3.60
C THR A 375 -13.63 -20.12 -4.38
N GLN A 376 -14.79 -20.07 -3.70
CA GLN A 376 -16.10 -20.03 -4.37
C GLN A 376 -16.25 -18.83 -5.29
N THR A 377 -15.77 -17.65 -4.87
CA THR A 377 -15.81 -16.43 -5.68
C THR A 377 -14.91 -16.52 -6.91
N MET A 378 -13.72 -17.09 -6.74
CA MET A 378 -12.79 -17.36 -7.85
C MET A 378 -13.42 -18.30 -8.87
N GLY A 379 -14.00 -19.42 -8.42
CA GLY A 379 -14.71 -20.38 -9.27
C GLY A 379 -15.88 -19.74 -10.02
N ARG A 380 -16.77 -19.03 -9.31
CA ARG A 380 -17.91 -18.33 -9.93
C ARG A 380 -17.46 -17.32 -11.01
N CYS A 381 -16.42 -16.55 -10.72
CA CYS A 381 -15.91 -15.57 -11.69
C CYS A 381 -15.34 -16.24 -12.95
N TRP A 382 -14.63 -17.37 -12.79
CA TRP A 382 -14.18 -18.15 -13.91
C TRP A 382 -15.34 -18.70 -14.73
N ASP A 383 -16.32 -19.35 -14.11
CA ASP A 383 -17.45 -19.97 -14.80
C ASP A 383 -18.30 -18.93 -15.56
N GLU A 384 -18.56 -17.78 -14.94
CA GLU A 384 -19.39 -16.73 -15.55
C GLU A 384 -18.64 -15.90 -16.61
N ASN A 385 -17.33 -15.66 -16.43
CA ASN A 385 -16.60 -14.63 -17.20
C ASN A 385 -15.30 -15.09 -17.86
N GLN A 386 -14.85 -16.32 -17.57
CA GLN A 386 -13.51 -16.82 -17.94
C GLN A 386 -12.40 -15.87 -17.48
N TYR A 387 -12.58 -15.29 -16.29
CA TYR A 387 -11.66 -14.31 -15.69
C TYR A 387 -11.07 -14.86 -14.40
N LEU A 388 -9.75 -14.97 -14.34
CA LEU A 388 -9.04 -15.53 -13.20
C LEU A 388 -8.71 -14.46 -12.14
N LEU A 389 -9.41 -14.50 -11.01
CA LEU A 389 -9.16 -13.62 -9.88
C LEU A 389 -7.98 -14.13 -9.04
N CYS A 390 -7.16 -13.21 -8.50
CA CYS A 390 -6.33 -13.53 -7.35
C CYS A 390 -7.20 -13.55 -6.07
N PRO A 391 -6.75 -14.18 -4.97
CA PRO A 391 -7.54 -14.26 -3.74
C PRO A 391 -7.86 -12.88 -3.12
N HIS A 392 -7.00 -11.87 -3.30
CA HIS A 392 -7.27 -10.49 -2.86
C HIS A 392 -8.36 -9.80 -3.69
N SER A 393 -8.36 -10.00 -5.01
CA SER A 393 -9.43 -9.50 -5.88
C SER A 393 -10.75 -10.22 -5.56
N ALA A 394 -10.68 -11.51 -5.23
CA ALA A 394 -11.85 -12.31 -4.86
C ALA A 394 -12.56 -11.77 -3.61
N VAL A 395 -11.87 -11.17 -2.63
CA VAL A 395 -12.58 -10.56 -1.48
C VAL A 395 -13.46 -9.37 -1.90
N ALA A 396 -13.01 -8.57 -2.87
CA ALA A 396 -13.81 -7.45 -3.39
C ALA A 396 -14.95 -7.94 -4.29
N VAL A 397 -14.67 -8.90 -5.17
CA VAL A 397 -15.68 -9.48 -6.05
C VAL A 397 -16.73 -10.26 -5.25
N ASN A 398 -16.36 -10.86 -4.11
CA ASN A 398 -17.31 -11.52 -3.22
C ASN A 398 -18.40 -10.54 -2.76
N TYR A 399 -18.01 -9.33 -2.35
CA TYR A 399 -18.97 -8.28 -2.02
C TYR A 399 -19.88 -7.95 -3.21
N HIS A 400 -19.33 -7.80 -4.42
CA HIS A 400 -20.13 -7.54 -5.63
C HIS A 400 -21.19 -8.63 -5.84
N TYR A 401 -20.79 -9.90 -5.80
CA TYR A 401 -21.71 -11.02 -5.95
C TYR A 401 -22.77 -11.07 -4.85
N GLN A 402 -22.43 -10.79 -3.60
CA GLN A 402 -23.43 -10.68 -2.53
C GLN A 402 -24.48 -9.60 -2.81
N GLN A 403 -24.10 -8.47 -3.42
CA GLN A 403 -25.07 -7.42 -3.78
C GLN A 403 -25.98 -7.84 -4.93
N ILE A 404 -25.43 -8.55 -5.92
CA ILE A 404 -26.21 -9.13 -7.03
C ILE A 404 -27.23 -10.15 -6.51
N ASP A 405 -26.79 -11.07 -5.66
CA ASP A 405 -27.64 -12.13 -5.13
C ASP A 405 -28.76 -11.58 -4.22
N ARG A 406 -28.53 -10.43 -3.57
CA ARG A 406 -29.54 -9.69 -2.80
C ARG A 406 -30.45 -8.79 -3.63
N GLN A 407 -30.25 -8.72 -4.95
CA GLN A 407 -31.00 -7.87 -5.89
C GLN A 407 -31.03 -6.38 -5.47
N GLN A 408 -29.95 -5.89 -4.85
CA GLN A 408 -29.86 -4.48 -4.42
C GLN A 408 -29.63 -3.54 -5.61
N PRO A 409 -30.10 -2.28 -5.55
CA PRO A 409 -29.94 -1.30 -6.63
C PRO A 409 -28.48 -1.12 -7.11
N SER A 410 -28.34 -0.88 -8.41
CA SER A 410 -27.09 -0.93 -9.15
C SER A 410 -26.31 0.39 -9.12
N THR A 411 -25.88 0.86 -7.93
CA THR A 411 -24.80 1.86 -7.93
C THR A 411 -23.62 1.28 -8.70
N PRO A 412 -23.07 1.97 -9.73
CA PRO A 412 -21.91 1.49 -10.45
C PRO A 412 -20.80 1.15 -9.47
N ARG A 413 -20.21 -0.04 -9.62
CA ARG A 413 -19.23 -0.58 -8.69
C ARG A 413 -17.94 -0.91 -9.40
N CYS A 414 -16.83 -0.54 -8.80
CA CYS A 414 -15.49 -0.90 -9.23
C CYS A 414 -14.79 -1.70 -8.13
N CYS A 415 -14.46 -2.96 -8.42
CA CYS A 415 -13.65 -3.80 -7.56
C CYS A 415 -12.17 -3.60 -7.90
N LEU A 416 -11.38 -3.11 -6.95
CA LEU A 416 -9.94 -2.96 -7.17
C LEU A 416 -9.27 -4.34 -7.13
N ALA A 417 -8.48 -4.67 -8.15
CA ALA A 417 -7.68 -5.89 -8.21
C ALA A 417 -6.21 -5.57 -7.89
N PRO A 418 -5.71 -5.88 -6.69
CA PRO A 418 -4.38 -5.46 -6.25
C PRO A 418 -3.25 -6.38 -6.73
N ALA A 419 -3.55 -7.59 -7.24
CA ALA A 419 -2.53 -8.52 -7.70
C ALA A 419 -3.05 -9.45 -8.79
N SER A 420 -2.14 -10.02 -9.57
CA SER A 420 -2.46 -11.05 -10.58
C SER A 420 -2.66 -12.41 -9.94
N ALA A 421 -3.58 -13.23 -10.47
CA ALA A 421 -3.73 -14.62 -10.06
C ALA A 421 -2.45 -15.45 -10.28
N ALA A 422 -1.61 -15.05 -11.23
CA ALA A 422 -0.32 -15.69 -11.53
C ALA A 422 0.63 -15.75 -10.32
N LYS A 423 0.45 -14.92 -9.28
CA LYS A 423 1.26 -14.96 -8.05
C LYS A 423 0.76 -15.94 -6.99
N PHE A 424 -0.43 -16.52 -7.18
CA PHE A 424 -1.15 -17.31 -6.18
C PHE A 424 -1.64 -18.65 -6.76
N PRO A 425 -0.76 -19.48 -7.34
CA PRO A 425 -1.16 -20.76 -7.95
C PRO A 425 -1.86 -21.69 -6.95
N GLU A 426 -1.46 -21.67 -5.68
CA GLU A 426 -2.11 -22.46 -4.61
C GLU A 426 -3.57 -22.06 -4.40
N ALA A 427 -3.88 -20.77 -4.40
CA ALA A 427 -5.26 -20.28 -4.29
C ALA A 427 -6.09 -20.64 -5.54
N VAL A 428 -5.46 -20.59 -6.72
CA VAL A 428 -6.11 -21.00 -7.99
C VAL A 428 -6.43 -22.50 -7.97
N LEU A 429 -5.49 -23.34 -7.54
CA LEU A 429 -5.70 -24.78 -7.37
C LEU A 429 -6.77 -25.08 -6.31
N ALA A 430 -6.75 -24.37 -5.18
CA ALA A 430 -7.76 -24.51 -4.12
C ALA A 430 -9.17 -24.13 -4.59
N ALA A 431 -9.29 -23.26 -5.61
CA ALA A 431 -10.55 -22.94 -6.27
C ALA A 431 -10.98 -23.96 -7.34
N GLY A 432 -10.21 -25.05 -7.55
CA GLY A 432 -10.50 -26.05 -8.58
C GLY A 432 -10.18 -25.59 -10.00
N LEU A 433 -9.35 -24.56 -10.15
CA LEU A 433 -9.00 -23.94 -11.43
C LEU A 433 -7.55 -24.27 -11.82
N THR A 434 -7.20 -24.03 -13.08
CA THR A 434 -5.85 -24.26 -13.61
C THR A 434 -5.01 -22.99 -13.50
N PRO A 435 -3.86 -22.99 -12.79
CA PRO A 435 -2.97 -21.83 -12.75
C PRO A 435 -2.32 -21.54 -14.10
N GLU A 436 -2.47 -20.30 -14.57
CA GLU A 436 -1.70 -19.77 -15.70
C GLU A 436 -0.53 -18.93 -15.19
N THR A 437 0.66 -19.52 -15.20
CA THR A 437 1.87 -18.85 -14.70
C THR A 437 2.76 -18.41 -15.87
N PRO A 438 2.97 -17.09 -16.08
CA PRO A 438 3.86 -16.56 -17.10
C PRO A 438 5.28 -17.11 -17.00
N ALA A 439 5.95 -17.27 -18.14
CA ALA A 439 7.29 -17.86 -18.24
C ALA A 439 8.32 -17.12 -17.38
N GLU A 440 8.20 -15.80 -17.25
CA GLU A 440 9.05 -14.95 -16.42
C GLU A 440 8.90 -15.21 -14.91
N ILE A 441 7.72 -15.63 -14.47
CA ILE A 441 7.49 -16.06 -13.07
C ILE A 441 8.04 -17.47 -12.87
N VAL A 442 7.76 -18.40 -13.79
CA VAL A 442 8.31 -19.77 -13.74
C VAL A 442 9.84 -19.73 -13.70
N ALA A 443 10.47 -18.84 -14.47
CA ALA A 443 11.91 -18.67 -14.49
C ALA A 443 12.52 -18.29 -13.13
N LEU A 444 11.73 -17.76 -12.18
CA LEU A 444 12.23 -17.46 -10.82
C LEU A 444 12.59 -18.73 -10.04
N GLU A 445 11.91 -19.85 -10.31
CA GLU A 445 12.14 -21.12 -9.60
C GLU A 445 13.52 -21.74 -9.87
N HIS A 446 14.15 -21.35 -10.98
CA HIS A 446 15.45 -21.85 -11.41
C HIS A 446 16.59 -20.86 -11.13
N LYS A 447 16.30 -19.70 -10.52
CA LYS A 447 17.33 -18.70 -10.18
C LYS A 447 17.98 -19.01 -8.84
N GLU A 448 19.24 -18.60 -8.71
CA GLU A 448 19.91 -18.55 -7.41
C GLU A 448 19.17 -17.61 -6.46
N THR A 449 19.16 -17.96 -5.17
CA THR A 449 18.51 -17.18 -4.12
C THR A 449 19.50 -16.79 -3.04
N ARG A 450 19.34 -15.59 -2.48
CA ARG A 450 20.07 -15.12 -1.29
C ARG A 450 19.08 -14.63 -0.25
N CYS A 451 19.08 -15.27 0.91
CA CYS A 451 18.24 -14.91 2.05
C CYS A 451 18.96 -15.26 3.35
N THR A 452 19.18 -14.28 4.21
CA THR A 452 19.74 -14.52 5.55
C THR A 452 18.61 -14.94 6.48
N LEU A 453 18.80 -16.02 7.24
CA LEU A 453 17.78 -16.52 8.17
C LEU A 453 17.91 -15.83 9.54
N MET A 454 16.80 -15.29 10.04
CA MET A 454 16.61 -14.85 11.42
C MET A 454 15.78 -15.91 12.15
N ARG A 455 16.42 -16.75 12.97
CA ARG A 455 15.79 -17.89 13.64
C ARG A 455 15.06 -17.48 14.91
N ARG A 456 14.12 -18.30 15.38
CA ARG A 456 13.56 -18.11 16.73
C ARG A 456 14.68 -18.20 17.77
N GLY A 457 14.78 -17.20 18.66
CA GLY A 457 15.82 -17.08 19.67
C GLY A 457 16.99 -16.18 19.28
N ASP A 458 17.14 -15.83 18.00
CA ASP A 458 18.07 -14.79 17.58
C ASP A 458 17.57 -13.42 18.05
N ASN A 459 18.49 -12.49 18.33
CA ASN A 459 18.13 -11.09 18.57
C ASN A 459 17.95 -10.37 17.22
N TRP A 460 16.76 -10.44 16.64
CA TRP A 460 16.44 -9.85 15.33
C TRP A 460 16.69 -8.34 15.29
N MET A 461 16.44 -7.64 16.40
CA MET A 461 16.71 -6.21 16.53
C MET A 461 18.20 -5.91 16.40
N LEU A 462 19.05 -6.68 17.07
CA LEU A 462 20.51 -6.55 16.99
C LEU A 462 21.01 -6.85 15.58
N MET A 463 20.55 -7.95 14.98
CA MET A 463 20.93 -8.31 13.60
C MET A 463 20.55 -7.22 12.58
N LEU A 464 19.35 -6.63 12.74
CA LEU A 464 18.91 -5.52 11.90
C LEU A 464 19.78 -4.28 12.10
N ARG A 465 20.08 -3.90 13.36
CA ARG A 465 20.97 -2.77 13.68
C ARG A 465 22.38 -2.98 13.12
N ASP A 466 22.97 -4.15 13.32
CA ASP A 466 24.31 -4.48 12.84
C ASP A 466 24.39 -4.38 11.30
N THR A 467 23.36 -4.86 10.60
CA THR A 467 23.27 -4.74 9.14
C THR A 467 23.20 -3.28 8.70
N ILE A 468 22.37 -2.47 9.35
CA ILE A 468 22.24 -1.03 9.07
C ILE A 468 23.57 -0.29 9.29
N GLU A 469 24.24 -0.58 10.41
CA GLU A 469 25.52 0.05 10.74
C GLU A 469 26.60 -0.34 9.74
N ASP A 470 26.62 -1.60 9.29
CA ASP A 470 27.57 -2.08 8.30
C ASP A 470 27.40 -1.38 6.95
N LEU A 471 26.17 -1.32 6.42
CA LEU A 471 25.84 -0.60 5.19
C LEU A 471 26.23 0.88 5.29
N SER A 472 25.93 1.51 6.43
CA SER A 472 26.31 2.90 6.68
C SER A 472 27.82 3.13 6.72
N ARG A 473 28.62 2.13 7.13
CA ARG A 473 30.09 2.19 7.08
C ARG A 473 30.59 2.01 5.64
N GLN A 474 30.05 1.03 4.92
CA GLN A 474 30.40 0.77 3.52
C GLN A 474 30.16 2.02 2.67
N TRP A 475 28.99 2.64 2.76
CA TRP A 475 28.69 3.85 2.00
C TRP A 475 29.61 5.03 2.36
N ARG A 476 29.87 5.28 3.65
CA ARG A 476 30.80 6.34 4.08
C ARG A 476 32.22 6.12 3.57
N SER A 477 32.69 4.88 3.54
CA SER A 477 34.00 4.55 2.97
C SER A 477 34.06 4.77 1.46
N HIS A 478 32.97 4.48 0.74
CA HIS A 478 32.86 4.71 -0.69
C HIS A 478 32.86 6.20 -1.03
N ALA A 479 32.06 6.99 -0.30
CA ALA A 479 31.97 8.44 -0.49
C ALA A 479 33.31 9.15 -0.26
N LEU A 480 34.10 8.70 0.73
CA LEU A 480 35.45 9.22 0.98
C LEU A 480 36.41 8.91 -0.19
N ASN A 481 36.36 7.69 -0.73
CA ASN A 481 37.24 7.28 -1.83
C ASN A 481 36.89 7.90 -3.18
N THR A 482 35.64 8.31 -3.42
CA THR A 482 35.23 9.02 -4.65
C THR A 482 35.50 10.53 -4.59
N SER A 483 35.78 11.07 -3.40
CA SER A 483 36.07 12.49 -3.20
C SER A 483 37.57 12.85 -3.27
N GLN A 484 38.44 11.84 -3.35
CA GLN A 484 39.88 11.96 -3.62
C GLN A 484 40.15 11.67 -5.09
#